data_AF-A0A6P2H9B6-F1
#
_entry.id   AF-A0A6P2H9B6-F1
#
_cell.length_a   1.000
_cell.length_b   1.000
_cell.length_c   1.000
_cell.angle_alpha   90.00
_cell.angle_beta   90.00
_cell.angle_gamma   90.00
#
_symmetry.space_group_name_H-M   'P 1'
#
loop_
_entity.id
_entity.type
_entity.pdbx_description
1 polymer ?
#
loop_
_entity_poly.entity_id
_entity_poly.type
_entity_poly.pdbx_seq_one_letter_code
_entity_poly.pdbx_strand_id
1 'polypeptide(L)'
;MGIFDWLKRSPESNIQDARKALGKMFPFPHSFEAMQEVFSQPVDNIALNDLDSIPNVSGMMHLGFNAVLLTRHIEIQAFPRYLSLIRRGWEEVRLLHYQDGNHHMFVSFSDELGGRNVHILTNSAELIVDQAKEEFGPPPPWVVWCYYGPFVRYNEGAEEYWSVYLWRPFWEGLTPDARDAYIERRSKEALSYMSEQEWEDWVYSTRKNDPEYKAREGL
;
A
#
# COMPACT_ATOMS: atom_id res chain seq x y z
N MET A 1 16.01 -7.33 3.33
CA MET A 1 16.17 -5.93 2.88
C MET A 1 14.99 -5.64 1.98
N GLY A 2 13.98 -4.97 2.52
CA GLY A 2 12.74 -4.69 1.79
C GLY A 2 12.96 -3.68 0.68
N ILE A 3 12.14 -3.75 -0.38
CA ILE A 3 12.15 -2.79 -1.50
C ILE A 3 11.95 -1.34 -1.03
N PHE A 4 11.44 -1.12 0.19
CA PHE A 4 11.18 0.21 0.77
C PHE A 4 12.11 0.59 1.94
N ASP A 5 13.09 -0.24 2.31
CA ASP A 5 14.00 0.06 3.43
C ASP A 5 14.90 1.28 3.14
N TRP A 6 15.10 1.63 1.87
CA TRP A 6 15.89 2.81 1.47
C TRP A 6 15.15 4.14 1.72
N LEU A 7 13.82 4.14 1.74
CA LEU A 7 13.02 5.34 2.09
C LEU A 7 13.24 5.76 3.56
N LYS A 8 13.77 4.88 4.40
CA LYS A 8 13.97 5.09 5.85
C LYS A 8 15.42 5.39 6.25
N ARG A 9 16.37 5.55 5.32
CA ARG A 9 17.82 5.77 5.64
C ARG A 9 18.23 7.26 5.52
N SER A 10 19.21 7.68 6.33
CA SER A 10 19.80 9.05 6.45
C SER A 10 20.58 9.53 5.18
N PRO A 11 20.96 10.83 5.02
CA PRO A 11 20.72 11.55 3.76
C PRO A 11 21.86 11.64 2.72
N GLU A 12 23.15 11.58 3.06
CA GLU A 12 24.16 12.11 2.12
C GLU A 12 24.78 11.11 1.13
N SER A 13 24.91 9.82 1.48
CA SER A 13 25.23 8.78 0.47
C SER A 13 24.01 8.33 -0.33
N ASN A 14 22.85 8.92 -0.06
CA ASN A 14 21.52 8.35 -0.29
C ASN A 14 20.73 9.08 -1.39
N ILE A 15 20.97 10.37 -1.63
CA ILE A 15 20.17 11.13 -2.60
C ILE A 15 20.24 10.53 -4.02
N GLN A 16 21.43 10.16 -4.51
CA GLN A 16 21.55 9.61 -5.85
C GLN A 16 20.87 8.24 -5.99
N ASP A 17 20.98 7.39 -4.96
CA ASP A 17 20.31 6.09 -4.93
C ASP A 17 18.79 6.23 -4.79
N ALA A 18 18.33 7.19 -3.98
CA ALA A 18 16.92 7.53 -3.82
C ALA A 18 16.31 8.08 -5.12
N ARG A 19 17.03 8.96 -5.83
CA ARG A 19 16.62 9.43 -7.17
C ARG A 19 16.51 8.29 -8.16
N LYS A 20 17.52 7.40 -8.19
CA LYS A 20 17.52 6.21 -9.04
C LYS A 20 16.38 5.26 -8.69
N ALA A 21 16.09 5.07 -7.41
CA ALA A 21 15.00 4.22 -6.94
C ALA A 21 13.63 4.82 -7.31
N LEU A 22 13.43 6.12 -7.11
CA LEU A 22 12.21 6.83 -7.53
C LEU A 22 12.03 6.76 -9.05
N GLY A 23 13.08 6.98 -9.84
CA GLY A 23 13.03 6.84 -11.29
C GLY A 23 12.75 5.40 -11.77
N LYS A 24 13.12 4.38 -11.00
CA LYS A 24 12.70 2.99 -11.27
C LYS A 24 11.25 2.73 -10.87
N MET A 25 10.78 3.38 -9.80
CA MET A 25 9.43 3.25 -9.28
C MET A 25 8.40 3.89 -10.23
N PHE A 26 8.75 5.01 -10.85
CA PHE A 26 7.95 5.67 -11.88
C PHE A 26 8.65 5.54 -13.23
N PRO A 27 8.52 4.39 -13.92
CA PRO A 27 9.08 4.23 -15.25
C PRO A 27 8.31 5.08 -16.29
N PHE A 28 8.65 4.91 -17.57
CA PHE A 28 8.00 5.58 -18.70
C PHE A 28 6.46 5.67 -18.53
N PRO A 29 5.85 6.84 -18.78
CA PRO A 29 6.42 8.00 -19.47
C PRO A 29 7.04 9.07 -18.56
N HIS A 30 7.31 8.76 -17.30
CA HIS A 30 7.75 9.75 -16.31
C HIS A 30 9.24 9.61 -16.03
N SER A 31 10.07 10.56 -16.49
CA SER A 31 11.44 10.63 -15.98
C SER A 31 11.45 11.34 -14.64
N PHE A 32 12.51 11.10 -13.86
CA PHE A 32 12.74 11.82 -12.61
C PHE A 32 12.70 13.35 -12.83
N GLU A 33 13.33 13.82 -13.90
CA GLU A 33 13.41 15.24 -14.26
C GLU A 33 12.05 15.81 -14.63
N ALA A 34 11.22 15.05 -15.37
CA ALA A 34 9.87 15.48 -15.73
C ALA A 34 8.97 15.62 -14.49
N MET A 35 9.07 14.67 -13.55
CA MET A 35 8.35 14.79 -12.28
C MET A 35 8.89 15.96 -11.45
N GLN A 36 10.21 16.16 -11.41
CA GLN A 36 10.82 17.23 -10.65
C GLN A 36 10.41 18.61 -11.19
N GLU A 37 10.33 18.77 -12.51
CA GLU A 37 9.84 20.00 -13.14
C GLU A 37 8.41 20.33 -12.68
N VAL A 38 7.52 19.33 -12.70
CA VAL A 38 6.11 19.49 -12.28
C VAL A 38 5.98 19.86 -10.79
N PHE A 39 6.73 19.19 -9.91
CA PHE A 39 6.66 19.42 -8.46
C PHE A 39 7.64 20.47 -7.93
N SER A 40 8.36 21.17 -8.82
CA SER A 40 9.23 22.29 -8.44
C SER A 40 8.44 23.51 -7.97
N GLN A 41 7.18 23.61 -8.40
CA GLN A 41 6.31 24.71 -8.01
C GLN A 41 5.99 24.65 -6.51
N PRO A 42 6.02 25.79 -5.79
CA PRO A 42 5.63 25.83 -4.40
C PRO A 42 4.16 25.45 -4.24
N VAL A 43 3.89 24.54 -3.31
CA VAL A 43 2.55 24.26 -2.77
C VAL A 43 2.53 24.62 -1.28
N ASP A 44 1.36 24.59 -0.67
CA ASP A 44 1.23 24.76 0.77
C ASP A 44 1.92 23.58 1.50
N ASN A 45 3.18 23.80 1.86
CA ASN A 45 4.03 22.80 2.50
C ASN A 45 3.54 22.46 3.91
N ILE A 46 2.74 23.31 4.57
CA ILE A 46 2.23 23.02 5.91
C ILE A 46 1.31 21.80 5.86
N ALA A 47 0.38 21.78 4.91
CA ALA A 47 -0.56 20.67 4.74
C ALA A 47 0.12 19.34 4.39
N LEU A 48 1.24 19.38 3.65
CA LEU A 48 1.99 18.16 3.30
C LEU A 48 2.84 17.63 4.46
N ASN A 49 3.41 18.52 5.28
CA ASN A 49 4.20 18.13 6.45
C ASN A 49 3.33 17.47 7.55
N ASP A 50 2.04 17.80 7.61
CA ASP A 50 1.11 17.22 8.58
C ASP A 50 0.69 15.76 8.24
N LEU A 51 1.14 15.22 7.10
CA LEU A 51 0.80 13.86 6.63
C LEU A 51 1.68 12.76 7.20
N ASP A 52 2.69 13.08 8.02
CA ASP A 52 3.64 12.11 8.59
C ASP A 52 2.96 11.05 9.48
N SER A 53 1.75 11.32 9.96
CA SER A 53 0.93 10.37 10.73
C SER A 53 0.26 9.30 9.87
N ILE A 54 0.17 9.49 8.55
CA ILE A 54 -0.51 8.57 7.64
C ILE A 54 0.48 7.45 7.25
N PRO A 55 0.14 6.18 7.50
CA PRO A 55 1.01 5.06 7.16
C PRO A 55 1.41 5.04 5.68
N ASN A 56 2.68 4.69 5.42
CA ASN A 56 3.26 4.56 4.07
C ASN A 56 3.24 5.84 3.22
N VAL A 57 3.12 7.00 3.87
CA VAL A 57 3.38 8.31 3.26
C VAL A 57 4.81 8.73 3.57
N SER A 58 5.48 9.37 2.61
CA SER A 58 6.83 9.89 2.79
C SER A 58 6.98 11.24 2.10
N GLY A 59 7.51 12.23 2.81
CA GLY A 59 7.83 13.54 2.24
C GLY A 59 9.00 13.49 1.25
N MET A 60 8.84 14.10 0.08
CA MET A 60 9.82 14.04 -1.02
C MET A 60 10.64 15.33 -1.20
N MET A 61 10.53 16.29 -0.26
CA MET A 61 11.27 17.56 -0.31
C MET A 61 12.79 17.37 -0.40
N HIS A 62 13.33 16.36 0.29
CA HIS A 62 14.76 16.04 0.27
C HIS A 62 15.29 15.62 -1.12
N LEU A 63 14.40 15.25 -2.05
CA LEU A 63 14.74 14.94 -3.45
C LEU A 63 14.36 16.08 -4.41
N GLY A 64 13.91 17.23 -3.88
CA GLY A 64 13.54 18.40 -4.67
C GLY A 64 12.10 18.41 -5.17
N PHE A 65 11.20 17.63 -4.55
CA PHE A 65 9.77 17.63 -4.87
C PHE A 65 8.97 18.29 -3.73
N ASN A 66 8.15 19.29 -4.06
CA ASN A 66 7.11 19.77 -3.14
C ASN A 66 5.91 18.81 -3.20
N ALA A 67 6.13 17.57 -2.77
CA ALA A 67 5.19 16.47 -2.90
C ALA A 67 5.43 15.40 -1.81
N VAL A 68 4.47 14.48 -1.71
CA VAL A 68 4.57 13.27 -0.91
C VAL A 68 4.41 12.03 -1.79
N LEU A 69 5.02 10.93 -1.36
CA LEU A 69 4.87 9.60 -1.95
C LEU A 69 3.99 8.76 -1.03
N LEU A 70 2.86 8.28 -1.54
CA LEU A 70 2.07 7.24 -0.91
C LEU A 70 2.36 5.91 -1.60
N THR A 71 2.68 4.88 -0.82
CA THR A 71 2.80 3.50 -1.30
C THR A 71 1.73 2.62 -0.69
N ARG A 72 1.04 1.83 -1.51
CA ARG A 72 0.08 0.82 -1.06
C ARG A 72 0.35 -0.52 -1.71
N HIS A 73 0.19 -1.58 -0.93
CA HIS A 73 0.10 -2.93 -1.46
C HIS A 73 -1.36 -3.37 -1.40
N ILE A 74 -1.96 -3.59 -2.56
CA ILE A 74 -3.38 -3.91 -2.68
C ILE A 74 -3.57 -5.21 -3.45
N GLU A 75 -4.74 -5.80 -3.32
CA GLU A 75 -5.14 -6.91 -4.19
C GLU A 75 -5.21 -6.53 -5.67
N ILE A 76 -4.78 -7.45 -6.54
CA ILE A 76 -4.75 -7.24 -8.00
C ILE A 76 -6.13 -6.85 -8.52
N GLN A 77 -7.17 -7.56 -8.11
CA GLN A 77 -8.56 -7.31 -8.52
C GLN A 77 -9.14 -6.02 -7.94
N ALA A 78 -8.56 -5.48 -6.87
CA ALA A 78 -8.99 -4.20 -6.30
C ALA A 78 -8.42 -3.00 -7.06
N PHE A 79 -7.36 -3.19 -7.86
CA PHE A 79 -6.66 -2.11 -8.55
C PHE A 79 -7.53 -1.29 -9.51
N PRO A 80 -8.38 -1.87 -10.39
CA PRO A 80 -9.23 -1.06 -11.26
C PRO A 80 -10.16 -0.11 -10.48
N ARG A 81 -10.68 -0.58 -9.34
CA ARG A 81 -11.52 0.24 -8.45
C ARG A 81 -10.67 1.33 -7.78
N TYR A 82 -9.48 1.00 -7.29
CA TYR A 82 -8.55 1.95 -6.68
C TYR A 82 -8.16 3.06 -7.67
N LEU A 83 -7.71 2.69 -8.88
CA LEU A 83 -7.31 3.64 -9.91
C LEU A 83 -8.48 4.55 -10.32
N SER A 84 -9.69 4.00 -10.44
CA SER A 84 -10.89 4.77 -10.74
C SER A 84 -11.24 5.78 -9.64
N LEU A 85 -10.99 5.42 -8.38
CA LEU A 85 -11.23 6.28 -7.22
C LEU A 85 -10.24 7.44 -7.18
N ILE A 86 -8.93 7.17 -7.28
CA ILE A 86 -7.90 8.22 -7.17
C ILE A 86 -7.95 9.23 -8.32
N ARG A 87 -8.35 8.80 -9.53
CA ARG A 87 -8.41 9.69 -10.70
C ARG A 87 -9.72 10.47 -10.81
N ARG A 88 -10.69 10.25 -9.92
CA ARG A 88 -12.02 10.85 -10.02
C ARG A 88 -11.91 12.37 -9.87
N GLY A 89 -12.36 13.11 -10.89
CA GLY A 89 -12.30 14.57 -10.89
C GLY A 89 -10.97 15.14 -11.39
N TRP A 90 -9.99 14.30 -11.71
CA TRP A 90 -8.70 14.72 -12.26
C TRP A 90 -8.66 14.56 -13.78
N GLU A 91 -7.99 15.48 -14.45
CA GLU A 91 -7.70 15.40 -15.88
C GLU A 91 -6.42 14.59 -16.14
N GLU A 92 -6.46 13.60 -17.03
CA GLU A 92 -5.27 12.86 -17.45
C GLU A 92 -4.51 13.65 -18.53
N VAL A 93 -3.49 14.40 -18.13
CA VAL A 93 -2.67 15.25 -19.03
C VAL A 93 -1.58 14.47 -19.75
N ARG A 94 -1.23 13.29 -19.22
CA ARG A 94 -0.36 12.28 -19.84
C ARG A 94 -0.70 10.94 -19.21
N LEU A 95 -0.40 9.83 -19.89
CA LEU A 95 -0.60 8.49 -19.35
C LEU A 95 -0.10 8.39 -17.89
N LEU A 96 -1.00 8.10 -16.96
CA LEU A 96 -0.76 7.99 -15.51
C LEU A 96 -0.25 9.26 -14.80
N HIS A 97 -0.37 10.42 -15.43
CA HIS A 97 -0.17 11.73 -14.84
C HIS A 97 -1.47 12.52 -14.93
N TYR A 98 -1.98 12.85 -13.76
CA TYR A 98 -3.26 13.52 -13.58
C TYR A 98 -3.05 14.91 -13.00
N GLN A 99 -3.93 15.84 -13.35
CA GLN A 99 -3.89 17.23 -12.90
C GLN A 99 -5.28 17.73 -12.48
N ASP A 100 -5.31 18.54 -11.42
CA ASP A 100 -6.45 19.33 -10.98
C ASP A 100 -5.95 20.71 -10.50
N GLY A 101 -6.14 21.74 -11.32
CA GLY A 101 -5.56 23.06 -11.09
C GLY A 101 -4.03 23.00 -10.99
N ASN A 102 -3.49 23.38 -9.83
CA ASN A 102 -2.05 23.33 -9.52
C ASN A 102 -1.63 22.01 -8.85
N HIS A 103 -2.56 21.09 -8.63
CA HIS A 103 -2.26 19.79 -8.07
C HIS A 103 -1.94 18.79 -9.17
N HIS A 104 -0.95 17.95 -8.92
CA HIS A 104 -0.49 16.91 -9.80
C HIS A 104 -0.42 15.57 -9.07
N MET A 105 -0.72 14.51 -9.79
CA MET A 105 -0.66 13.14 -9.31
C MET A 105 0.01 12.27 -10.38
N PHE A 106 1.14 11.67 -10.05
CA PHE A 106 1.75 10.61 -10.84
C PHE A 106 1.42 9.28 -10.19
N VAL A 107 1.00 8.32 -11.00
CA VAL A 107 0.67 6.97 -10.56
C VAL A 107 1.62 5.99 -11.23
N SER A 108 2.16 5.06 -10.46
CA SER A 108 2.83 3.88 -11.01
C SER A 108 2.42 2.64 -10.22
N PHE A 109 2.61 1.47 -10.82
CA PHE A 109 2.27 0.22 -10.17
C PHE A 109 3.09 -0.95 -10.71
N SER A 110 3.25 -1.98 -9.89
CA SER A 110 3.91 -3.23 -10.23
C SER A 110 3.26 -4.40 -9.49
N ASP A 111 3.37 -5.60 -10.07
CA ASP A 111 2.86 -6.81 -9.44
C ASP A 111 3.99 -7.50 -8.66
N GLU A 112 3.74 -7.78 -7.38
CA GLU A 112 4.70 -8.43 -6.48
C GLU A 112 3.93 -9.09 -5.32
N LEU A 113 4.51 -10.09 -4.64
CA LEU A 113 3.95 -10.66 -3.40
C LEU A 113 2.45 -11.03 -3.47
N GLY A 114 1.99 -11.50 -4.64
CA GLY A 114 0.59 -11.88 -4.90
C GLY A 114 -0.39 -10.69 -5.05
N GLY A 115 0.10 -9.46 -4.93
CA GLY A 115 -0.70 -8.23 -5.02
C GLY A 115 -0.13 -7.24 -6.03
N ARG A 116 -0.60 -6.01 -5.93
CA ARG A 116 -0.15 -4.86 -6.71
C ARG A 116 0.37 -3.77 -5.79
N ASN A 117 1.64 -3.44 -5.95
CA ASN A 117 2.20 -2.20 -5.41
C ASN A 117 1.69 -1.04 -6.23
N VAL A 118 1.13 -0.02 -5.58
CA VAL A 118 0.70 1.23 -6.21
C VAL A 118 1.44 2.37 -5.53
N HIS A 119 2.06 3.22 -6.34
CA HIS A 119 2.79 4.39 -5.90
C HIS A 119 2.10 5.64 -6.43
N ILE A 120 1.87 6.59 -5.54
CA ILE A 120 1.26 7.88 -5.86
C ILE A 120 2.21 8.96 -5.41
N LEU A 121 2.76 9.72 -6.36
CA LEU A 121 3.52 10.93 -6.07
C LEU A 121 2.61 12.12 -6.34
N THR A 122 2.31 12.91 -5.30
CA THR A 122 1.35 14.01 -5.40
C THR A 122 1.67 15.16 -4.46
N ASN A 123 1.25 16.36 -4.84
CA ASN A 123 1.26 17.56 -4.01
C ASN A 123 -0.14 17.90 -3.43
N SER A 124 -1.13 17.01 -3.59
CA SER A 124 -2.46 17.18 -2.98
C SER A 124 -2.55 16.46 -1.64
N ALA A 125 -2.59 17.23 -0.54
CA ALA A 125 -2.80 16.68 0.80
C ALA A 125 -4.21 16.08 0.95
N GLU A 126 -5.22 16.70 0.33
CA GLU A 126 -6.61 16.22 0.34
C GLU A 126 -6.74 14.82 -0.25
N LEU A 127 -6.10 14.57 -1.39
CA LEU A 127 -6.07 13.23 -2.01
C LEU A 127 -5.53 12.19 -1.03
N ILE A 128 -4.44 12.49 -0.31
CA ILE A 128 -3.81 11.56 0.64
C ILE A 128 -4.73 11.29 1.83
N VAL A 129 -5.35 12.33 2.38
CA VAL A 129 -6.32 12.22 3.48
C VAL A 129 -7.53 11.39 3.07
N ASP A 130 -8.02 11.56 1.85
CA ASP A 130 -9.12 10.75 1.33
C ASP A 130 -8.71 9.30 1.10
N GLN A 131 -7.51 9.05 0.56
CA GLN A 131 -7.00 7.69 0.43
C GLN A 131 -6.83 7.02 1.80
N ALA A 132 -6.45 7.74 2.84
CA ALA A 132 -6.31 7.18 4.19
C ALA A 132 -7.62 6.60 4.75
N LYS A 133 -8.78 7.04 4.25
CA LYS A 133 -10.11 6.52 4.66
C LYS A 133 -10.51 5.25 3.91
N GLU A 134 -9.86 4.94 2.79
CA GLU A 134 -10.23 3.82 1.93
C GLU A 134 -9.61 2.49 2.40
N GLU A 135 -10.46 1.47 2.53
CA GLU A 135 -10.09 0.11 2.93
C GLU A 135 -9.59 -0.72 1.73
N PHE A 136 -8.40 -0.38 1.25
CA PHE A 136 -7.64 -1.24 0.34
C PHE A 136 -6.51 -1.92 1.11
N GLY A 137 -6.52 -3.25 1.11
CA GLY A 137 -5.54 -4.08 1.82
C GLY A 137 -4.77 -5.01 0.89
N PRO A 138 -3.65 -5.57 1.40
CA PRO A 138 -2.91 -6.61 0.72
C PRO A 138 -3.77 -7.86 0.50
N PRO A 139 -3.44 -8.71 -0.50
CA PRO A 139 -4.05 -10.03 -0.64
C PRO A 139 -3.87 -10.85 0.65
N PRO A 140 -4.86 -11.65 1.09
CA PRO A 140 -4.79 -12.40 2.34
C PRO A 140 -3.83 -13.59 2.28
N PRO A 141 -3.41 -14.15 3.44
CA PRO A 141 -2.39 -15.19 3.49
C PRO A 141 -2.80 -16.47 2.75
N TRP A 142 -4.08 -16.85 2.79
CA TRP A 142 -4.61 -18.00 2.06
C TRP A 142 -4.68 -17.81 0.54
N VAL A 143 -4.41 -16.60 0.04
CA VAL A 143 -4.27 -16.31 -1.40
C VAL A 143 -2.79 -16.26 -1.78
N VAL A 144 -1.97 -15.50 -1.05
CA VAL A 144 -0.55 -15.31 -1.39
C VAL A 144 0.27 -16.58 -1.13
N TRP A 145 -0.05 -17.28 -0.05
CA TRP A 145 0.75 -18.39 0.50
C TRP A 145 -0.09 -19.68 0.60
N CYS A 146 -1.06 -19.86 -0.30
CA CYS A 146 -1.98 -21.00 -0.29
C CYS A 146 -1.26 -22.36 -0.27
N TYR A 147 -0.11 -22.45 -0.95
CA TYR A 147 0.69 -23.68 -1.05
C TYR A 147 1.46 -24.03 0.22
N TYR A 148 1.64 -23.08 1.16
CA TYR A 148 2.26 -23.33 2.45
C TYR A 148 1.27 -23.87 3.49
N GLY A 149 -0.02 -23.53 3.33
CA GLY A 149 -1.06 -23.86 4.29
C GLY A 149 -1.06 -22.97 5.54
N PRO A 150 -2.09 -23.10 6.38
CA PRO A 150 -2.43 -22.12 7.42
C PRO A 150 -1.44 -22.01 8.57
N PHE A 151 -0.64 -23.05 8.83
CA PHE A 151 0.19 -23.13 10.03
C PHE A 151 1.67 -22.81 9.80
N VAL A 152 2.05 -22.44 8.58
CA VAL A 152 3.45 -22.08 8.28
C VAL A 152 3.86 -20.83 9.04
N ARG A 153 5.09 -20.87 9.55
CA ARG A 153 5.77 -19.71 10.13
C ARG A 153 6.67 -19.10 9.07
N TYR A 154 6.35 -17.86 8.69
CA TYR A 154 7.17 -17.08 7.77
C TYR A 154 8.37 -16.50 8.53
N ASN A 155 9.52 -17.18 8.42
CA ASN A 155 10.68 -16.86 9.25
C ASN A 155 11.76 -16.09 8.51
N GLU A 156 11.77 -16.12 7.17
CA GLU A 156 12.75 -15.39 6.34
C GLU A 156 12.11 -15.05 4.98
N GLY A 157 12.75 -14.17 4.22
CA GLY A 157 12.46 -13.98 2.80
C GLY A 157 11.23 -13.12 2.50
N ALA A 158 10.56 -13.45 1.39
CA ALA A 158 9.43 -12.68 0.85
C ALA A 158 8.19 -12.83 1.74
N GLU A 159 8.04 -14.00 2.35
CA GLU A 159 6.94 -14.37 3.22
C GLU A 159 6.98 -13.60 4.54
N GLU A 160 8.15 -13.55 5.19
CA GLU A 160 8.35 -12.77 6.41
C GLU A 160 8.14 -11.29 6.10
N TYR A 161 8.71 -10.82 5.00
CA TYR A 161 8.55 -9.42 4.57
C TYR A 161 7.08 -9.05 4.37
N TRP A 162 6.34 -9.85 3.59
CA TRP A 162 4.91 -9.64 3.36
C TRP A 162 4.13 -9.65 4.68
N SER A 163 4.43 -10.60 5.57
CA SER A 163 3.75 -10.72 6.86
C SER A 163 3.97 -9.50 7.75
N VAL A 164 5.23 -9.11 7.93
CA VAL A 164 5.65 -8.06 8.88
C VAL A 164 5.30 -6.66 8.39
N TYR A 165 5.49 -6.40 7.09
CA TYR A 165 5.42 -5.03 6.55
C TYR A 165 4.13 -4.73 5.80
N LEU A 166 3.37 -5.74 5.36
CA LEU A 166 2.16 -5.54 4.57
C LEU A 166 0.92 -6.07 5.29
N TRP A 167 0.88 -7.37 5.58
CA TRP A 167 -0.30 -8.03 6.13
C TRP A 167 -0.59 -7.62 7.57
N ARG A 168 0.37 -7.75 8.47
CA ARG A 168 0.16 -7.49 9.90
C ARG A 168 -0.24 -6.04 10.17
N PRO A 169 0.41 -5.00 9.60
CA PRO A 169 -0.04 -3.62 9.79
C PRO A 169 -1.47 -3.37 9.28
N PHE A 170 -1.85 -4.00 8.17
CA PHE A 170 -3.23 -3.94 7.67
C PHE A 170 -4.21 -4.61 8.64
N TRP A 171 -3.96 -5.86 9.01
CA TRP A 171 -4.84 -6.65 9.86
C TRP A 171 -5.01 -6.06 11.26
N GLU A 172 -3.91 -5.64 11.88
CA GLU A 172 -3.90 -5.02 13.20
C GLU A 172 -4.56 -3.64 13.20
N GLY A 173 -4.51 -2.92 12.06
CA GLY A 173 -5.17 -1.63 11.88
C GLY A 173 -6.70 -1.70 11.75
N LEU A 174 -7.26 -2.89 11.46
CA LEU A 174 -8.71 -3.08 11.41
C LEU A 174 -9.33 -3.08 12.81
N THR A 175 -10.55 -2.55 12.92
CA THR A 175 -11.38 -2.73 14.11
C THR A 175 -11.84 -4.19 14.23
N PRO A 176 -12.23 -4.65 15.44
CA PRO A 176 -12.78 -6.00 15.62
C PRO A 176 -13.92 -6.33 14.65
N ASP A 177 -14.88 -5.42 14.50
CA ASP A 177 -16.01 -5.60 13.58
C ASP A 177 -15.56 -5.65 12.10
N ALA A 178 -14.55 -4.84 11.73
CA ALA A 178 -13.99 -4.86 10.38
C ALA A 178 -13.24 -6.17 10.10
N ARG A 179 -12.56 -6.77 11.09
CA ARG A 179 -11.95 -8.11 10.97
C ARG A 179 -13.01 -9.19 10.78
N ASP A 180 -14.09 -9.15 11.56
CA ASP A 180 -15.22 -10.08 11.40
C ASP A 180 -15.84 -9.96 10.00
N ALA A 181 -16.15 -8.74 9.56
CA ALA A 181 -16.70 -8.47 8.22
C ALA A 181 -15.71 -8.85 7.10
N TYR A 182 -14.40 -8.72 7.33
CA TYR A 182 -13.37 -9.14 6.38
C TYR A 182 -13.41 -10.66 6.16
N ILE A 183 -13.45 -11.44 7.24
CA ILE A 183 -13.51 -12.91 7.16
C ILE A 183 -14.82 -13.38 6.53
N GLU A 184 -15.95 -12.81 6.95
CA GLU A 184 -17.27 -13.18 6.41
C GLU A 184 -17.33 -12.98 4.89
N ARG A 185 -16.88 -11.81 4.41
CA ARG A 185 -16.88 -11.48 2.98
C ARG A 185 -16.03 -12.46 2.15
N ARG A 186 -14.96 -12.99 2.75
CA ARG A 186 -14.00 -13.89 2.10
C ARG A 186 -14.41 -15.34 2.14
N SER A 187 -15.22 -15.74 3.12
CA SER A 187 -15.68 -17.12 3.29
C SER A 187 -16.26 -17.70 2.00
N LYS A 188 -17.15 -16.96 1.33
CA LYS A 188 -17.80 -17.40 0.10
C LYS A 188 -16.80 -17.69 -1.03
N GLU A 189 -15.79 -16.85 -1.17
CA GLU A 189 -14.76 -17.01 -2.19
C GLU A 189 -13.85 -18.20 -1.83
N ALA A 190 -13.36 -18.24 -0.59
CA ALA A 190 -12.50 -19.29 -0.07
C ALA A 190 -13.13 -20.68 -0.25
N LEU A 191 -14.38 -20.85 0.20
CA LEU A 191 -15.11 -22.12 0.13
C LEU A 191 -15.40 -22.60 -1.31
N SER A 192 -15.13 -21.80 -2.34
CA SER A 192 -15.19 -22.25 -3.72
C SER A 192 -13.96 -23.04 -4.16
N TYR A 193 -12.83 -22.91 -3.45
CA TYR A 193 -11.55 -23.53 -3.81
C TYR A 193 -10.82 -24.23 -2.64
N MET A 194 -11.34 -24.16 -1.42
CA MET A 194 -10.84 -24.92 -0.27
C MET A 194 -12.00 -25.55 0.53
N SER A 195 -11.69 -26.58 1.31
CA SER A 195 -12.68 -27.22 2.20
C SER A 195 -13.05 -26.30 3.38
N GLU A 196 -14.19 -26.56 4.03
CA GLU A 196 -14.62 -25.83 5.23
C GLU A 196 -13.57 -25.93 6.35
N GLN A 197 -13.02 -27.12 6.59
CA GLN A 197 -11.96 -27.33 7.57
C GLN A 197 -10.70 -26.51 7.25
N GLU A 198 -10.27 -26.50 5.99
CA GLU A 198 -9.09 -25.73 5.57
C GLU A 198 -9.32 -24.22 5.73
N TRP A 199 -10.53 -23.75 5.45
CA TRP A 199 -10.92 -22.37 5.69
C TRP A 199 -10.87 -22.03 7.18
N GLU A 200 -11.45 -22.86 8.05
CA GLU A 200 -11.40 -22.69 9.51
C GLU A 200 -9.96 -22.63 10.03
N ASP A 201 -9.06 -23.47 9.51
CA ASP A 201 -7.64 -23.45 9.89
C ASP A 201 -6.96 -22.13 9.50
N TRP A 202 -7.29 -21.56 8.33
CA TRP A 202 -6.81 -20.24 7.90
C TRP A 202 -7.39 -19.10 8.74
N VAL A 203 -8.66 -19.17 9.09
CA VAL A 203 -9.29 -18.21 9.99
C VAL A 203 -8.61 -18.27 11.35
N TYR A 204 -8.44 -19.46 11.93
CA TYR A 204 -7.74 -19.62 13.20
C TYR A 204 -6.31 -19.09 13.13
N SER A 205 -5.53 -19.44 12.10
CA SER A 205 -4.13 -19.02 12.02
C SER A 205 -3.96 -17.50 11.90
N THR A 206 -4.90 -16.86 11.21
CA THR A 206 -4.98 -15.41 11.05
C THR A 206 -5.39 -14.73 12.36
N ARG A 207 -6.40 -15.28 13.05
CA ARG A 207 -7.08 -14.61 14.17
C ARG A 207 -6.64 -15.02 15.56
N LYS A 208 -5.86 -16.10 15.71
CA LYS A 208 -5.43 -16.64 17.03
C LYS A 208 -4.73 -15.62 17.92
N ASN A 209 -4.25 -14.49 17.39
CA ASN A 209 -3.61 -13.43 18.14
C ASN A 209 -4.55 -12.24 18.46
N ASP A 210 -5.72 -12.18 17.83
CA ASP A 210 -6.71 -11.12 18.04
C ASP A 210 -7.32 -11.26 19.46
N PRO A 211 -7.31 -10.20 20.30
CA PRO A 211 -7.84 -10.27 21.66
C PRO A 211 -9.30 -10.72 21.72
N GLU A 212 -10.13 -10.20 20.83
CA GLU A 212 -11.56 -10.52 20.72
C GLU A 212 -11.81 -11.96 20.30
N TYR A 213 -10.96 -12.51 19.44
CA TYR A 213 -11.08 -13.88 18.96
C TYR A 213 -10.68 -14.85 20.07
N LYS A 214 -9.57 -14.57 20.78
CA LYS A 214 -9.15 -15.36 21.94
C LYS A 214 -10.23 -15.44 23.01
N ALA A 215 -10.86 -14.32 23.32
CA ALA A 215 -11.94 -14.28 24.31
C ALA A 215 -13.16 -15.11 23.89
N ARG A 216 -13.48 -15.14 22.59
CA ARG A 216 -14.61 -15.90 22.02
C ARG A 216 -14.34 -17.41 22.00
N GLU A 217 -13.12 -17.79 21.64
CA GLU A 217 -12.70 -19.20 21.46
C GLU A 217 -12.09 -19.83 22.72
N GLY A 218 -11.85 -19.05 23.79
CA GLY A 218 -11.26 -19.54 25.03
C GLY A 218 -9.76 -19.87 24.94
N LEU A 219 -9.00 -19.10 24.15
CA LEU A 219 -7.57 -19.27 23.88
C LEU A 219 -6.64 -18.43 24.74
#